data_AF-A0A6N6ZNT0-F1
#
_entry.id   AF-A0A6N6ZNT0-F1
#
_cell.length_a   1.000
_cell.length_b   1.000
_cell.length_c   1.000
_cell.angle_alpha   90.00
_cell.angle_beta   90.00
_cell.angle_gamma   90.00
#
_symmetry.space_group_name_H-M   'P 1'
#
loop_
_entity.id
_entity.type
_entity.pdbx_description
1 polymer ?
#
loop_
_entity_poly.entity_id
_entity_poly.type
_entity_poly.pdbx_seq_one_letter_code
_entity_poly.pdbx_strand_id
1 'polypeptide(L)' 'MAERMGIALGMIETRGLVPAIEAADAMTKAAEVRLIGRQFVGGGYVTVLVRGETGA' A
#
# COMPACT_ATOMS: atom_id res chain seq x y z
N MET A 1 20.17 14.85 4.03
CA MET A 1 20.14 13.49 4.59
C MET A 1 19.13 12.72 3.77
N ALA A 2 19.55 11.70 3.01
CA ALA A 2 18.59 10.83 2.34
C ALA A 2 17.97 9.94 3.44
N GLU A 3 16.71 10.20 3.75
CA GLU A 3 15.94 9.34 4.63
C GLU A 3 15.96 7.92 4.05
N ARG A 4 16.50 6.97 4.81
CA ARG A 4 16.60 5.59 4.40
C ARG A 4 15.20 4.99 4.52
N MET A 5 14.43 5.05 3.45
CA MET A 5 13.07 4.52 3.42
C MET A 5 13.13 3.01 3.68
N GLY A 6 12.36 2.54 4.67
CA GLY A 6 12.38 1.14 5.07
C GLY A 6 12.03 0.18 3.92
N ILE A 7 12.63 -1.01 3.97
CA ILE A 7 12.54 -1.98 2.88
C ILE A 7 11.34 -2.93 2.99
N ALA A 8 10.59 -2.91 4.09
CA ALA A 8 9.42 -3.77 4.26
C ALA A 8 8.37 -3.45 3.19
N LEU A 9 7.57 -4.46 2.81
CA LEU A 9 6.53 -4.37 1.80
C LEU A 9 5.20 -4.78 2.42
N GLY A 10 4.24 -3.86 2.45
CA GLY A 10 2.84 -4.14 2.75
C GLY A 10 2.02 -4.26 1.47
N MET A 11 1.10 -5.22 1.42
CA MET A 11 0.20 -5.42 0.28
C MET A 11 -1.21 -5.74 0.76
N ILE A 12 -2.21 -5.13 0.13
CA ILE A 12 -3.63 -5.49 0.30
C ILE A 12 -4.23 -5.67 -1.10
N GLU A 13 -4.92 -6.79 -1.32
CA GLU A 13 -5.69 -7.05 -2.54
C GLU A 13 -7.19 -7.03 -2.24
N THR A 14 -7.94 -6.35 -3.09
CA THR A 14 -9.39 -6.18 -2.94
C THR A 14 -10.12 -6.55 -4.22
N ARG A 15 -11.43 -6.81 -4.09
CA ARG A 15 -12.36 -6.88 -5.23
C ARG A 15 -12.91 -5.48 -5.51
N GLY A 16 -12.46 -4.86 -6.59
CA GLY A 16 -12.83 -3.51 -7.01
C GLY A 16 -11.88 -2.43 -6.52
N LEU A 17 -11.91 -1.28 -7.20
CA LEU A 17 -11.00 -0.14 -6.93
C LEU A 17 -11.37 0.65 -5.67
N VAL A 18 -12.66 0.80 -5.37
CA VAL A 18 -13.13 1.57 -4.20
C VAL A 18 -12.57 1.02 -2.88
N PRO A 19 -12.67 -0.28 -2.56
CA PRO A 19 -12.04 -0.82 -1.35
C PRO A 19 -10.51 -0.76 -1.40
N ALA A 20 -9.88 -0.77 -2.58
CA ALA A 20 -8.43 -0.62 -2.70
C ALA A 20 -7.97 0.79 -2.30
N ILE A 21 -8.75 1.82 -2.67
CA ILE A 21 -8.48 3.21 -2.28
C ILE A 21 -8.62 3.37 -0.77
N GLU A 22 -9.69 2.83 -0.17
CA GLU A 22 -9.87 2.85 1.28
C GLU A 22 -8.73 2.14 2.02
N ALA A 23 -8.30 0.98 1.51
CA ALA A 23 -7.15 0.27 2.07
C ALA A 23 -5.87 1.13 2.01
N ALA A 24 -5.61 1.83 0.91
CA ALA A 24 -4.46 2.71 0.79
C ALA A 24 -4.53 3.92 1.75
N ASP A 25 -5.70 4.53 1.90
CA ASP A 25 -5.93 5.62 2.86
C ASP A 25 -5.70 5.16 4.30
N ALA A 26 -6.28 4.03 4.68
CA ALA A 26 -6.10 3.44 6.01
C ALA A 26 -4.64 3.08 6.29
N MET A 27 -3.93 2.44 5.35
CA MET A 27 -2.51 2.10 5.51
C MET A 27 -1.64 3.34 5.73
N THR A 28 -1.81 4.39 4.91
CA THR A 28 -0.98 5.60 4.99
C THR A 28 -1.31 6.51 6.18
N LYS A 29 -2.50 6.37 6.77
CA LYS A 29 -2.87 7.05 8.03
C LYS A 29 -2.48 6.26 9.27
N ALA A 30 -2.37 4.94 9.17
CA ALA A 30 -2.03 4.09 10.31
C ALA A 30 -0.56 4.21 10.72
N ALA A 31 0.34 4.43 9.75
CA ALA A 31 1.77 4.50 10.00
C ALA A 31 2.55 5.25 8.91
N GLU A 32 3.84 5.47 9.17
CA GLU A 32 4.78 6.09 8.24
C GLU A 32 5.17 5.11 7.11
N VAL A 33 4.25 4.96 6.16
CA VAL A 33 4.44 4.14 4.96
C VAL A 33 4.18 4.97 3.71
N ARG A 34 4.91 4.66 2.64
CA ARG A 34 4.74 5.27 1.33
C ARG A 34 3.98 4.33 0.42
N LEU A 35 2.86 4.78 -0.15
CA LEU A 35 2.23 4.11 -1.28
C LEU A 35 3.16 4.13 -2.49
N ILE A 36 3.62 2.95 -2.91
CA ILE A 36 4.55 2.80 -4.04
C ILE A 36 3.88 2.28 -5.30
N GLY A 37 2.64 1.79 -5.20
CA GLY A 37 1.93 1.31 -6.37
C GLY A 37 0.50 0.89 -6.10
N ARG A 38 -0.26 0.87 -7.19
CA ARG A 38 -1.57 0.26 -7.28
C ARG A 38 -1.62 -0.48 -8.62
N GLN A 39 -1.97 -1.76 -8.58
CA GLN A 39 -2.01 -2.63 -9.76
C GLN A 39 -3.43 -3.13 -10.02
N PHE A 40 -3.85 -3.06 -11.29
CA PHE A 40 -5.03 -3.78 -11.76
C PHE A 40 -4.58 -5.17 -12.20
N VAL A 41 -4.93 -6.19 -11.44
CA VAL A 41 -4.47 -7.58 -11.70
C VAL A 41 -5.33 -8.25 -12.78
N GLY A 42 -6.61 -7.87 -12.86
CA GLY A 42 -7.61 -8.50 -13.73
C GLY A 42 -8.71 -9.19 -12.92
N GLY A 43 -9.82 -9.56 -13.57
CA GLY A 43 -10.95 -10.22 -12.88
C GLY A 43 -11.63 -9.37 -11.79
N GLY A 44 -11.43 -8.05 -11.83
CA GLY A 44 -11.90 -7.14 -10.79
C GLY A 44 -10.97 -7.00 -9.58
N TYR A 45 -9.81 -7.66 -9.56
CA TYR A 45 -8.84 -7.55 -8.47
C TYR A 45 -7.93 -6.34 -8.61
N VAL A 46 -7.72 -5.65 -7.50
CA VAL A 46 -6.83 -4.49 -7.39
C VAL A 46 -5.93 -4.67 -6.17
N THR A 47 -4.63 -4.53 -6.36
CA THR A 47 -3.64 -4.61 -5.27
C THR A 47 -3.03 -3.23 -5.03
N VAL A 48 -2.88 -2.84 -3.76
CA VAL A 48 -2.12 -1.66 -3.33
C VAL A 48 -0.85 -2.10 -2.60
N LEU A 49 0.24 -1.36 -2.81
CA LEU A 49 1.58 -1.69 -2.31
C LEU A 49 2.18 -0.51 -1.56
N VAL A 50 2.68 -0.74 -0.35
CA VAL A 50 3.33 0.28 0.49
C VAL A 50 4.73 -0.16 0.92
N ARG A 51 5.64 0.80 1.19
CA ARG A 51 6.96 0.57 1.77
C ARG A 51 7.14 1.38 3.05
N GLY A 52 7.84 0.81 4.02
CA GLY A 52 8.13 1.43 5.31
C GLY A 52 9.10 0.59 6.14
N GLU A 53 9.37 1.02 7.35
CA GLU A 53 10.06 0.20 8.35
C GLU A 53 9.15 -0.97 8.78
N THR A 54 9.73 -2.07 9.26
CA THR A 54 8.96 -3.30 9.56
C THR A 54 7.82 -3.10 10.58
N GLY A 55 7.93 -2.12 11.47
CA GLY A 55 6.93 -1.82 12.50
C GLY A 55 5.97 -0.68 12.16
N ALA A 56 6.17 -0.01 11.02
CA ALA A 56 5.23 0.96 10.47
C ALA A 56 4.17 0.21 9.65
#